data_AF-A0AAU6RP40-F1
#
_entry.id   AF-A0AAU6RP40-F1
#
_cell.length_a   1.000
_cell.length_b   1.000
_cell.length_c   1.000
_cell.angle_alpha   90.00
_cell.angle_beta   90.00
_cell.angle_gamma   90.00
#
_symmetry.space_group_name_H-M   'P 1'
#
loop_
_entity.id
_entity.type
_entity.pdbx_description
1 polymer ?
#
loop_
_entity_poly.entity_id
_entity_poly.type
_entity_poly.pdbx_seq_one_letter_code
_entity_poly.pdbx_strand_id
1 'polypeptide(L)'
;MNKVLFEVPRSVSEQDVRDKINYFVAKAEKASEIFENDKSAGKLLAKELRDELKEEHRNNDKVRTEKFYSKHSLFRNYKSVVHESFAKTVGTLDQGQKTRGFLYDVQDYMRYHFE
;
A
#
# COMPACT_ATOMS: atom_id res chain seq x y z
N MET A 1 -11.71 -0.14 4.34
CA MET A 1 -11.17 -1.36 4.98
C MET A 1 -9.98 -0.93 5.83
N ASN A 2 -10.23 -0.33 7.00
CA ASN A 2 -9.23 0.48 7.75
C ASN A 2 -8.41 -0.31 8.78
N LYS A 3 -8.25 -1.63 8.61
CA LYS A 3 -7.41 -2.42 9.52
C LYS A 3 -6.12 -2.83 8.83
N VAL A 4 -5.02 -2.65 9.56
CA VAL A 4 -3.71 -3.18 9.19
C VAL A 4 -3.79 -4.69 9.03
N LEU A 5 -3.14 -5.25 8.01
CA LEU A 5 -3.33 -6.66 7.66
C LEU A 5 -2.71 -7.59 8.71
N PHE A 6 -1.43 -7.40 8.99
CA PHE A 6 -0.66 -8.19 9.96
C PHE A 6 -0.74 -7.60 11.38
N GLU A 7 -1.95 -7.47 11.91
CA GLU A 7 -2.18 -7.11 13.31
C GLU A 7 -1.85 -8.30 14.22
N VAL A 8 -1.22 -8.09 15.37
CA VAL A 8 -0.95 -9.18 16.33
C VAL A 8 -2.07 -9.24 17.37
N PRO A 9 -2.68 -10.41 17.66
CA PRO A 9 -2.37 -11.75 17.15
C PRO A 9 -3.42 -12.26 16.15
N ARG A 10 -3.30 -11.90 14.86
CA ARG A 10 -4.18 -12.38 13.80
C ARG A 10 -3.56 -13.57 13.06
N SER A 11 -4.39 -14.49 12.57
CA SER A 11 -3.97 -15.41 11.51
C SER A 11 -4.32 -14.78 10.16
N VAL A 12 -3.33 -14.68 9.27
CA VAL A 12 -3.46 -14.04 7.96
C VAL A 12 -3.30 -15.12 6.90
N SER A 13 -4.35 -15.36 6.13
CA SER A 13 -4.35 -16.28 4.99
C SER A 13 -3.76 -15.62 3.75
N GLU A 14 -3.43 -16.42 2.74
CA GLU A 14 -3.03 -15.90 1.43
C GLU A 14 -4.14 -15.05 0.79
N GLN A 15 -5.41 -15.47 0.94
CA GLN A 15 -6.55 -14.73 0.42
C GLN A 15 -6.67 -13.35 1.08
N ASP A 16 -6.46 -13.24 2.40
CA ASP A 16 -6.47 -11.94 3.09
C ASP A 16 -5.42 -10.99 2.49
N VAL A 17 -4.25 -11.50 2.10
CA VAL A 17 -3.20 -10.70 1.48
C VAL A 17 -3.58 -10.31 0.07
N ARG A 18 -4.08 -11.26 -0.75
CA ARG A 18 -4.55 -11.00 -2.11
C ARG A 18 -5.65 -9.94 -2.13
N ASP A 19 -6.63 -10.05 -1.24
CA ASP A 19 -7.72 -9.08 -1.12
C ASP A 19 -7.21 -7.68 -0.75
N LYS A 20 -6.25 -7.61 0.17
CA LYS A 20 -5.66 -6.35 0.61
C LYS A 20 -4.82 -5.69 -0.47
N ILE A 21 -4.03 -6.47 -1.21
CA ILE A 21 -3.26 -6.02 -2.37
C ILE A 21 -4.17 -5.52 -3.48
N ASN A 22 -5.18 -6.31 -3.85
CA ASN A 22 -6.16 -5.93 -4.88
C ASN A 22 -6.91 -4.66 -4.50
N TYR A 23 -7.24 -4.48 -3.21
CA TYR A 23 -7.84 -3.25 -2.71
C TYR A 23 -6.94 -2.03 -2.95
N PHE A 24 -5.64 -2.10 -2.64
CA PHE A 24 -4.71 -0.98 -2.86
C PHE A 24 -4.49 -0.69 -4.33
N VAL A 25 -4.35 -1.73 -5.15
CA VAL A 25 -4.23 -1.61 -6.62
C VAL A 25 -5.47 -0.93 -7.20
N ALA A 26 -6.67 -1.41 -6.89
CA ALA A 26 -7.92 -0.85 -7.39
C ALA A 26 -8.10 0.61 -6.93
N LYS A 27 -7.73 0.93 -5.68
CA LYS A 27 -7.77 2.31 -5.17
C LYS A 27 -6.79 3.21 -5.92
N ALA A 28 -5.59 2.71 -6.24
CA ALA A 28 -4.60 3.44 -7.02
C ALA A 28 -5.06 3.67 -8.47
N GLU A 29 -5.65 2.67 -9.12
CA GLU A 29 -6.21 2.80 -10.47
C GLU A 29 -7.32 3.84 -10.53
N LYS A 30 -8.30 3.72 -9.62
CA LYS A 30 -9.39 4.70 -9.51
C LYS A 30 -8.87 6.11 -9.26
N ALA A 31 -7.88 6.26 -8.37
CA ALA A 31 -7.27 7.55 -8.12
C ALA A 31 -6.56 8.10 -9.37
N SER A 32 -5.87 7.25 -10.15
CA SER A 32 -5.23 7.64 -11.41
C SER A 32 -6.24 8.11 -12.46
N GLU A 33 -7.31 7.34 -12.67
CA GLU A 33 -8.38 7.70 -13.61
C GLU A 33 -9.02 9.05 -13.27
N ILE A 34 -9.34 9.24 -11.99
CA ILE A 34 -9.89 10.51 -11.50
C ILE A 34 -8.84 11.61 -11.67
N PHE A 35 -7.58 11.35 -11.33
CA PHE A 35 -6.51 12.34 -11.42
C PHE A 35 -6.33 12.86 -12.84
N GLU A 36 -6.52 12.06 -13.89
CA GLU A 36 -6.42 12.54 -15.26
C GLU A 36 -7.48 13.57 -15.65
N ASN A 37 -8.66 13.52 -15.04
CA ASN A 37 -9.76 14.44 -15.31
C ASN A 37 -9.87 15.57 -14.26
N ASP A 38 -9.62 15.26 -12.99
CA ASP A 38 -9.64 16.16 -11.84
C ASP A 38 -8.42 15.89 -10.95
N LYS A 39 -7.38 16.72 -11.14
CA LYS A 39 -6.12 16.64 -10.41
C LYS A 39 -6.29 16.78 -8.90
N SER A 40 -7.26 17.57 -8.45
CA SER A 40 -7.50 17.82 -7.02
C SER A 40 -8.16 16.63 -6.35
N ALA A 41 -9.23 16.10 -6.96
CA ALA A 41 -9.92 14.92 -6.46
C ALA A 41 -9.03 13.68 -6.48
N GLY A 42 -8.29 13.45 -7.58
CA GLY A 42 -7.37 12.32 -7.68
C GLY A 42 -6.23 12.39 -6.66
N LYS A 43 -5.68 13.59 -6.42
CA LYS A 43 -4.65 13.80 -5.39
C LYS A 43 -5.18 13.51 -3.98
N LEU A 44 -6.43 13.85 -3.69
CA LEU A 44 -7.04 13.56 -2.39
C LEU A 44 -7.10 12.05 -2.16
N LEU A 45 -7.56 11.28 -3.15
CA LEU A 45 -7.60 9.81 -3.09
C LEU A 45 -6.20 9.20 -2.99
N ALA A 46 -5.23 9.74 -3.72
CA ALA A 46 -3.84 9.32 -3.61
C ALA A 46 -3.27 9.56 -2.20
N LYS A 47 -3.64 10.67 -1.56
CA LYS A 47 -3.25 10.97 -0.18
C LYS A 47 -3.85 9.95 0.80
N GLU A 48 -5.14 9.65 0.68
CA GLU A 48 -5.78 8.62 1.51
C GLU A 48 -5.11 7.26 1.37
N LEU A 49 -4.84 6.83 0.13
CA LEU A 49 -4.12 5.59 -0.15
C LEU A 49 -2.73 5.59 0.52
N ARG A 50 -1.99 6.71 0.41
CA ARG A 50 -0.69 6.85 1.04
C ARG A 50 -0.76 6.76 2.57
N ASP A 51 -1.79 7.35 3.17
CA ASP A 51 -1.99 7.30 4.61
C ASP A 51 -2.31 5.87 5.08
N GLU A 52 -3.09 5.10 4.32
CA GLU A 52 -3.33 3.68 4.60
C GLU A 52 -2.05 2.84 4.47
N LEU A 53 -1.26 3.03 3.41
CA LEU A 53 0.02 2.34 3.24
C LEU A 53 1.02 2.69 4.35
N LYS A 54 0.99 3.94 4.84
CA LYS A 54 1.81 4.38 5.97
C LYS A 54 1.44 3.65 7.26
N GLU A 55 0.17 3.37 7.49
CA GLU A 55 -0.27 2.59 8.65
C GLU A 55 0.21 1.14 8.57
N GLU A 56 0.10 0.51 7.40
CA GLU A 56 0.65 -0.83 7.14
C GLU A 56 2.17 -0.84 7.37
N HIS A 57 2.88 0.10 6.76
CA HIS A 57 4.34 0.23 6.86
C HIS A 57 4.78 0.36 8.32
N ARG A 58 4.17 1.29 9.06
CA ARG A 58 4.44 1.47 10.50
C ARG A 58 4.14 0.23 11.31
N ASN A 59 3.05 -0.48 11.03
CA ASN A 59 2.71 -1.69 11.75
C ASN A 59 3.71 -2.83 11.47
N ASN A 60 4.12 -2.99 10.21
CA ASN A 60 5.05 -4.02 9.79
C ASN A 60 6.46 -3.81 10.35
N ASP A 61 6.85 -2.56 10.63
CA ASP A 61 8.12 -2.21 11.27
C ASP A 61 8.09 -2.24 12.81
N LYS A 62 6.94 -2.50 13.44
CA LYS A 62 6.90 -2.69 14.90
C LYS A 62 7.65 -3.97 15.26
N VAL A 63 8.58 -3.85 16.20
CA VAL A 63 9.33 -4.99 16.78
C VAL A 63 8.41 -6.15 17.20
N ARG A 64 7.24 -5.85 17.78
CA ARG A 64 6.27 -6.88 18.17
C ARG A 64 5.73 -7.65 16.97
N THR A 65 5.33 -6.93 15.92
CA THR A 65 4.79 -7.52 14.68
C THR A 65 5.85 -8.34 13.98
N GLU A 66 7.06 -7.78 13.82
CA GLU A 66 8.19 -8.49 13.22
C GLU A 66 8.54 -9.77 13.97
N LYS A 67 8.64 -9.71 15.31
CA LYS A 67 8.95 -10.91 16.10
C LYS A 67 7.88 -11.99 15.91
N PHE A 68 6.60 -11.62 15.96
CA PHE A 68 5.49 -12.55 15.84
C PHE A 68 5.43 -13.21 14.45
N TYR A 69 5.64 -12.45 13.38
CA TYR A 69 5.53 -12.94 11.99
C TYR A 69 6.87 -13.20 11.30
N SER A 70 8.01 -13.17 12.02
CA SER A 70 9.37 -13.29 11.45
C SER A 70 9.59 -14.48 10.50
N LYS A 71 8.89 -15.59 10.76
CA LYS A 71 8.96 -16.83 9.95
C LYS A 71 7.82 -16.96 8.94
N HIS A 72 6.87 -16.04 8.91
CA HIS A 72 5.69 -16.07 8.03
C HIS A 72 6.07 -15.50 6.65
N SER A 73 6.10 -16.34 5.62
CA SER A 73 6.50 -15.95 4.25
C SER A 73 5.64 -14.81 3.71
N LEU A 74 4.31 -14.90 3.86
CA LEU A 74 3.39 -13.87 3.40
C LEU A 74 3.66 -12.50 4.06
N PHE A 75 4.10 -12.50 5.33
CA PHE A 75 4.42 -11.25 6.02
C PHE A 75 5.66 -10.60 5.41
N ARG A 76 6.71 -11.38 5.12
CA ARG A 76 7.93 -10.85 4.52
C ARG A 76 7.66 -10.25 3.14
N ASN A 77 6.90 -10.95 2.31
CA ASN A 77 6.52 -10.46 0.97
C ASN A 77 5.65 -9.21 1.09
N TYR A 78 4.60 -9.26 1.90
CA TYR A 78 3.70 -8.12 2.11
C TYR A 78 4.41 -6.90 2.68
N LYS A 79 5.32 -7.09 3.64
CA LYS A 79 6.16 -6.03 4.20
C LYS A 79 7.01 -5.38 3.11
N SER A 80 7.63 -6.19 2.25
CA SER A 80 8.47 -5.71 1.16
C SER A 80 7.68 -4.84 0.19
N VAL A 81 6.52 -5.30 -0.28
CA VAL A 81 5.72 -4.55 -1.27
C VAL A 81 5.15 -3.27 -0.70
N VAL A 82 4.72 -3.28 0.58
CA VAL A 82 4.26 -2.07 1.27
C VAL A 82 5.40 -1.06 1.40
N HIS A 83 6.62 -1.52 1.72
CA HIS A 83 7.79 -0.67 1.80
C HIS A 83 8.10 -0.01 0.46
N GLU A 84 8.22 -0.79 -0.62
CA GLU A 84 8.51 -0.25 -1.97
C GLU A 84 7.43 0.74 -2.43
N SER A 85 6.15 0.38 -2.26
CA SER A 85 5.01 1.21 -2.68
C SER A 85 4.91 2.54 -1.93
N PHE A 86 5.35 2.58 -0.67
CA PHE A 86 5.24 3.76 0.18
C PHE A 86 6.51 4.61 0.20
N ALA A 87 7.69 3.98 0.29
CA ALA A 87 8.95 4.65 0.58
C ALA A 87 9.56 5.36 -0.64
N LYS A 88 9.26 4.90 -1.86
CA LYS A 88 9.81 5.49 -3.08
C LYS A 88 9.34 6.93 -3.34
N THR A 89 8.11 7.25 -2.98
CA THR A 89 7.60 8.61 -3.14
C THR A 89 7.99 9.47 -1.94
N VAL A 90 9.02 10.29 -2.12
CA VAL A 90 9.50 11.24 -1.11
C VAL A 90 8.81 12.60 -1.25
N GLY A 91 8.42 13.19 -0.11
CA GLY A 91 7.82 14.53 -0.05
C GLY A 91 6.32 14.57 -0.36
N THR A 92 5.76 15.78 -0.44
CA THR A 92 4.32 16.01 -0.61
C THR A 92 3.85 15.67 -2.03
N LEU A 93 2.70 14.99 -2.12
CA LEU A 93 2.01 14.73 -3.39
C LEU A 93 1.57 16.06 -4.04
N ASP A 94 1.81 16.21 -5.34
CA ASP A 94 1.51 17.42 -6.11
C ASP A 94 0.33 17.21 -7.08
N GLN A 95 -0.02 18.21 -7.88
CA GLN A 95 -1.02 18.05 -8.96
C GLN A 95 -0.36 17.60 -10.27
N GLY A 96 0.83 16.97 -10.21
CA GLY A 96 1.62 16.61 -11.38
C GLY A 96 2.28 15.24 -11.22
N GLN A 97 3.59 15.20 -11.45
CA GLN A 97 4.34 13.95 -11.62
C GLN A 97 4.50 13.16 -10.32
N LYS A 98 4.54 13.79 -9.15
CA LYS A 98 4.71 13.05 -7.89
C LYS A 98 3.49 12.20 -7.57
N THR A 99 2.29 12.73 -7.82
CA THR A 99 1.06 11.96 -7.61
C THR A 99 0.93 10.84 -8.64
N ARG A 100 1.21 11.11 -9.92
CA ARG A 100 1.20 10.05 -10.95
C ARG A 100 2.22 8.95 -10.65
N GLY A 101 3.45 9.33 -10.31
CA GLY A 101 4.52 8.40 -9.98
C GLY A 101 4.16 7.53 -8.79
N PHE A 102 3.63 8.13 -7.71
CA PHE A 102 3.15 7.37 -6.55
C PHE A 102 2.07 6.35 -6.91
N LEU A 103 1.05 6.77 -7.66
CA LEU A 103 -0.04 5.88 -8.05
C LEU A 103 0.45 4.75 -8.96
N TYR A 104 1.36 5.06 -9.88
CA TYR A 104 2.03 4.07 -10.73
C TYR A 104 2.85 3.08 -9.90
N ASP A 105 3.70 3.57 -8.99
CA ASP A 105 4.52 2.73 -8.11
C ASP A 105 3.65 1.75 -7.31
N VAL A 106 2.52 2.22 -6.73
CA VAL A 106 1.60 1.32 -6.01
C VAL A 106 1.05 0.24 -6.93
N GLN A 107 0.63 0.58 -8.14
CA GLN A 107 0.11 -0.40 -9.10
C GLN A 107 1.19 -1.42 -9.49
N ASP A 108 2.40 -0.96 -9.78
CA ASP A 108 3.51 -1.77 -10.25
C ASP A 108 3.99 -2.74 -9.15
N TYR A 109 4.41 -2.21 -8.00
CA TYR A 109 4.98 -3.00 -6.91
C TYR A 109 4.00 -3.98 -6.30
N MET A 110 2.72 -3.60 -6.20
CA MET A 110 1.71 -4.47 -5.60
C MET A 110 1.22 -5.57 -6.55
N ARG A 111 1.25 -5.33 -7.87
CA ARG A 111 0.90 -6.38 -8.87
C ARG A 111 2.02 -7.40 -9.03
N TYR A 112 3.26 -6.94 -9.22
CA TYR A 112 4.38 -7.82 -9.58
C TYR A 112 4.79 -8.83 -8.51
N HIS A 113 4.37 -8.63 -7.26
CA HIS A 113 4.84 -9.43 -6.13
C HIS A 113 3.80 -10.39 -5.54
N PHE A 114 2.62 -10.48 -6.17
CA PHE A 114 1.56 -11.42 -5.76
C PHE A 114 0.98 -12.29 -6.89
N GLU A 115 1.58 -12.24 -8.09
CA GLU A 115 1.35 -13.22 -9.17
C GLU A 115 2.09 -14.53 -8.94
#